data_AF-H9CZK1-F1
#
_entry.id   AF-H9CZK1-F1
#
_cell.length_a   1.000
_cell.length_b   1.000
_cell.length_c   1.000
_cell.angle_alpha   90.00
_cell.angle_beta   90.00
_cell.angle_gamma   90.00
#
_symmetry.space_group_name_H-M   'P 1'
#
loop_
_entity.id
_entity.type
_entity.pdbx_description
1 polymer ?
#
loop_
_entity_poly.entity_id
_entity_poly.type
_entity_poly.pdbx_seq_one_letter_code
_entity_poly.pdbx_strand_id
1 'polypeptide(L)'
;AAGNSIGGVGKTTLAKMVFNHEVIKGHFDETTWVCVSRPFVIINILEGIFQSLLNTSSDLNSKEALLQKLQKEMQGKKYFLVLDDVW
;
A
#
# COMPACT_ATOMS: atom_id res chain seq x y z
N ALA A 1 18.58 27.50 3.47
CA ALA A 1 17.11 27.38 3.50
C ALA A 1 16.70 26.62 2.24
N ALA A 2 16.31 25.35 2.36
CA ALA A 2 16.05 24.48 1.21
C ALA A 2 14.67 23.84 1.35
N GLY A 3 13.85 24.01 0.31
CA GLY A 3 12.78 23.09 -0.06
C GLY A 3 11.45 23.27 0.68
N ASN A 4 10.67 24.30 0.33
CA ASN A 4 9.22 24.22 0.49
C ASN A 4 8.71 23.13 -0.46
N SER A 5 8.59 21.90 0.04
CA SER A 5 7.97 20.80 -0.69
C SER A 5 6.50 21.08 -0.94
N ILE A 6 6.04 20.63 -2.10
CA ILE A 6 4.82 21.11 -2.71
C ILE A 6 3.59 20.41 -2.11
N GLY A 7 3.01 21.06 -1.09
CA GLY A 7 1.75 20.65 -0.44
C GLY A 7 0.56 21.03 -1.30
N GLY A 8 0.32 20.29 -2.38
CA GLY A 8 -0.87 20.52 -3.21
C GLY A 8 -0.80 20.16 -4.70
N VAL A 9 0.31 19.65 -5.25
CA VAL A 9 0.44 19.40 -6.71
C VAL A 9 -0.32 18.17 -7.23
N GLY A 10 -1.30 17.67 -6.48
CA GLY A 10 -2.11 16.56 -6.97
C GLY A 10 -1.33 15.26 -7.18
N LYS A 11 -0.22 15.05 -6.46
CA LYS A 11 0.55 13.78 -6.48
C LYS A 11 -0.37 12.59 -6.20
N THR A 12 -1.14 12.69 -5.12
CA THR A 12 -2.17 11.72 -4.76
C THR A 12 -3.25 11.62 -5.83
N THR A 13 -3.63 12.72 -6.49
CA THR A 13 -4.61 12.71 -7.59
C THR A 13 -4.09 11.93 -8.80
N LEU A 14 -2.84 12.15 -9.22
CA LEU A 14 -2.23 11.42 -10.32
C LEU A 14 -2.07 9.94 -9.98
N ALA A 15 -1.62 9.62 -8.77
CA ALA A 15 -1.55 8.23 -8.31
C ALA A 15 -2.94 7.57 -8.31
N LYS A 16 -4.00 8.28 -7.87
CA LYS A 16 -5.40 7.79 -7.94
C LYS A 16 -5.86 7.56 -9.37
N MET A 17 -5.47 8.42 -10.32
CA MET A 17 -5.79 8.23 -11.74
C MET A 17 -5.14 6.97 -12.29
N VAL A 18 -3.85 6.76 -12.00
CA VAL A 18 -3.13 5.55 -12.43
C VAL A 18 -3.73 4.29 -11.78
N PHE A 19 -3.96 4.33 -10.47
CA PHE A 19 -4.54 3.19 -9.72
C PHE A 19 -5.90 2.76 -10.27
N ASN A 20 -6.74 3.72 -10.68
CA ASN A 20 -8.07 3.43 -11.21
C ASN A 20 -8.09 3.13 -12.71
N HIS A 21 -6.97 3.28 -13.41
CA HIS A 21 -6.90 3.10 -14.85
C HIS A 21 -7.16 1.64 -15.24
N GLU A 22 -7.96 1.42 -16.27
CA GLU A 22 -8.38 0.08 -16.70
C GLU A 22 -7.20 -0.83 -17.07
N VAL A 23 -6.14 -0.25 -17.63
CA VAL A 23 -4.88 -0.97 -17.93
C VAL A 23 -4.25 -1.56 -16.67
N ILE A 24 -4.26 -0.84 -15.55
CA ILE A 24 -3.73 -1.37 -14.28
C ILE A 24 -4.65 -2.48 -13.78
N LYS A 25 -5.97 -2.25 -13.80
CA LYS A 25 -6.95 -3.26 -13.38
C LYS A 25 -6.95 -4.54 -14.24
N GLY A 26 -6.54 -4.45 -15.51
CA GLY A 26 -6.43 -5.60 -16.41
C GLY A 26 -5.06 -6.28 -16.43
N HIS A 27 -4.03 -5.69 -15.82
CA HIS A 27 -2.66 -6.22 -15.86
C HIS A 27 -2.19 -6.87 -14.56
N PHE A 28 -2.82 -6.49 -13.45
CA PHE A 28 -2.52 -6.96 -12.10
C PHE A 28 -3.69 -7.78 -11.57
N ASP A 29 -3.39 -8.87 -10.87
CA ASP A 29 -4.40 -9.73 -10.25
C ASP A 29 -5.07 -9.02 -9.08
N GLU A 30 -4.32 -8.17 -8.38
CA GLU A 30 -4.78 -7.43 -7.21
C GLU A 30 -4.17 -6.02 -7.18
N THR A 31 -4.96 -5.04 -6.75
CA THR A 31 -4.54 -3.64 -6.62
C THR A 31 -4.83 -3.15 -5.20
N THR A 32 -3.81 -2.66 -4.50
CA THR A 32 -3.90 -2.21 -3.11
C THR A 32 -3.34 -0.80 -2.94
N TRP A 33 -4.06 0.01 -2.18
CA TRP A 33 -3.63 1.36 -1.77
C TRP A 33 -3.54 1.41 -0.26
N VAL A 34 -2.35 1.67 0.26
CA VAL A 34 -2.12 1.81 1.71
C VAL A 34 -1.71 3.22 2.03
N CYS A 35 -2.44 3.81 2.97
CA CYS A 35 -2.14 5.10 3.54
C CYS A 35 -1.02 4.96 4.58
N VAL A 36 0.08 5.68 4.38
CA VAL A 36 1.19 5.74 5.32
C VAL A 36 1.04 7.01 6.14
N SER A 37 0.66 6.86 7.41
CA SER A 37 0.60 7.95 8.39
C SER A 37 1.94 8.12 9.09
N ARG A 38 2.27 9.33 9.57
CA ARG A 38 3.39 9.53 10.50
C ARG A 38 3.01 9.12 11.92
N PRO A 39 3.93 8.50 12.69
CA PRO A 39 5.30 8.11 12.31
C PRO A 39 5.34 6.93 11.33
N PHE A 40 6.38 6.89 10.48
CA PHE A 40 6.60 5.77 9.54
C PHE A 40 6.92 4.49 10.31
N VAL A 41 5.89 3.67 10.53
CA VAL A 41 5.98 2.43 11.30
C VAL A 41 5.72 1.25 10.36
N ILE A 42 6.76 0.45 10.12
CA ILE A 42 6.73 -0.65 9.14
C ILE A 42 5.61 -1.65 9.47
N ILE A 43 5.37 -1.96 10.75
CA ILE A 43 4.34 -2.93 11.14
C ILE A 43 2.94 -2.44 10.72
N ASN A 44 2.64 -1.16 10.89
CA ASN A 44 1.36 -0.56 10.48
C ASN A 44 1.18 -0.62 8.95
N ILE A 45 2.26 -0.44 8.19
CA ILE A 45 2.21 -0.54 6.71
C ILE A 45 1.91 -1.98 6.30
N LEU A 46 2.60 -2.95 6.90
CA LEU A 46 2.38 -4.37 6.62
C LEU A 46 0.95 -4.80 6.99
N GLU A 47 0.43 -4.33 8.13
CA GLU A 47 -0.97 -4.55 8.53
C GLU A 47 -1.95 -3.91 7.55
N GLY A 48 -1.68 -2.69 7.09
CA GLY A 48 -2.51 -2.02 6.08
C GLY A 48 -2.53 -2.78 4.74
N ILE A 49 -1.39 -3.32 4.29
CA ILE A 49 -1.33 -4.19 3.11
C ILE A 49 -2.14 -5.46 3.37
N PHE A 50 -1.93 -6.11 4.51
CA PHE A 50 -2.62 -7.36 4.87
C PHE A 50 -4.14 -7.18 4.90
N GLN A 51 -4.62 -6.12 5.56
CA GLN A 51 -6.02 -5.80 5.65
C GLN A 51 -6.63 -5.47 4.29
N SER A 52 -5.90 -4.73 3.43
CA SER A 52 -6.37 -4.45 2.08
C SER A 52 -6.42 -5.69 1.20
N LEU A 53 -5.52 -6.66 1.37
CA LEU A 53 -5.46 -7.87 0.55
C LEU A 53 -6.45 -8.94 1.00
N LEU A 54 -6.64 -9.09 2.30
CA LEU A 54 -7.39 -10.21 2.88
C LEU A 54 -8.72 -9.78 3.50
N ASN A 55 -9.03 -8.48 3.52
CA ASN A 55 -10.23 -7.91 4.13
C ASN A 55 -10.42 -8.31 5.60
N THR A 56 -9.33 -8.59 6.32
CA THR A 56 -9.32 -8.98 7.73
C THR A 56 -8.12 -8.40 8.46
N SER A 57 -8.23 -8.22 9.77
CA SER A 57 -7.08 -7.89 10.62
C SER A 57 -6.22 -9.14 10.84
N SER A 58 -4.92 -8.94 11.00
CA SER A 58 -4.03 -9.99 11.47
C SER A 58 -4.05 -10.03 13.00
N ASP A 59 -4.34 -11.18 13.60
CA ASP A 59 -4.09 -11.43 15.03
C ASP A 59 -2.58 -11.69 15.32
N LEU A 60 -1.72 -11.30 14.37
CA LEU A 60 -0.30 -11.59 14.36
C LEU A 60 0.45 -10.44 15.05
N ASN A 61 0.95 -10.70 16.26
CA ASN A 61 1.76 -9.72 17.01
C ASN A 61 3.24 -9.68 16.59
N SER A 62 3.65 -10.46 15.58
CA SER A 62 5.03 -10.51 15.09
C SER A 62 5.10 -10.08 13.62
N LYS A 63 6.02 -9.15 13.35
CA LYS A 63 6.36 -8.68 12.00
C LYS A 63 6.74 -9.84 11.07
N GLU A 64 7.50 -10.80 11.58
CA GLU A 64 8.00 -11.96 10.82
C GLU A 64 6.84 -12.86 10.40
N ALA A 65 5.90 -13.13 11.32
CA ALA A 65 4.71 -13.92 11.02
C ALA A 65 3.83 -13.23 9.98
N LEU A 66 3.65 -11.91 10.11
CA LEU A 66 2.87 -11.10 9.17
C LEU A 66 3.52 -11.09 7.77
N LEU A 67 4.84 -10.94 7.69
CA LEU A 67 5.60 -11.01 6.44
C LEU A 67 5.50 -12.37 5.77
N GLN A 68 5.66 -13.47 6.52
CA GLN A 68 5.53 -14.82 5.97
C GLN A 68 4.15 -15.07 5.41
N LYS A 69 3.10 -14.61 6.11
CA LYS A 69 1.73 -14.76 5.65
C LYS A 69 1.49 -13.94 4.39
N LEU A 70 1.90 -12.67 4.35
CA LEU A 70 1.83 -11.84 3.15
C LEU A 70 2.57 -12.47 1.97
N GLN A 71 3.79 -12.95 2.17
CA GLN A 71 4.56 -13.63 1.13
C GLN A 71 3.82 -14.84 0.55
N LYS A 72 3.18 -15.63 1.42
CA LYS A 72 2.40 -16.79 0.99
C LYS A 72 1.17 -16.39 0.20
N GLU A 73 0.42 -15.38 0.65
CA GLU A 73 -0.78 -14.90 -0.04
C GLU A 73 -0.47 -14.22 -1.37
N MET A 74 0.69 -13.56 -1.44
CA MET A 74 1.18 -12.86 -2.62
C MET A 74 1.91 -13.77 -3.63
N GLN A 75 2.13 -15.03 -3.28
CA GLN A 75 2.89 -15.93 -4.13
C GLN A 75 2.15 -16.22 -5.44
N GLY A 76 2.83 -16.00 -6.57
CA GLY A 76 2.33 -16.35 -7.91
C GLY A 76 1.30 -15.39 -8.49
N LYS A 77 1.06 -14.24 -7.84
CA LYS A 77 0.15 -13.18 -8.32
C LYS A 77 0.93 -11.89 -8.57
N LYS A 78 0.44 -11.07 -9.50
CA LYS A 78 0.98 -9.75 -9.79
C LYS A 78 0.18 -8.69 -9.04
N TYR A 79 0.85 -7.91 -8.22
CA TYR A 79 0.24 -6.87 -7.38
C TYR A 79 0.62 -5.47 -7.84
N PHE A 80 -0.33 -4.54 -7.81
CA PHE A 80 -0.06 -3.12 -7.88
C PHE A 80 -0.27 -2.50 -6.49
N LEU A 81 0.82 -2.10 -5.85
CA LEU A 81 0.82 -1.51 -4.50
C LEU A 81 1.15 -0.03 -4.57
N VAL A 82 0.24 0.81 -4.06
CA VAL A 82 0.48 2.24 -3.84
C VAL A 82 0.64 2.49 -2.34
N LEU A 83 1.76 3.12 -1.96
CA LEU A 83 2.01 3.63 -0.61
C LEU A 83 1.88 5.16 -0.66
N ASP A 84 0.78 5.71 -0.15
CA ASP A 84 0.50 7.15 -0.18
C ASP A 84 0.84 7.79 1.17
N ASP A 85 1.73 8.77 1.15
CA ASP A 85 2.21 9.48 2.34
C ASP A 85 1.32 10.69 2.62
N VAL A 86 0.58 10.65 3.73
CA VAL A 86 -0.26 11.77 4.18
C VAL A 86 0.54 12.65 5.15
N TRP A 87 1.61 13.24 4.60
CA TRP A 87 2.36 14.42 5.05
C TRP A 87 3.03 14.42 6.42
#